data_AF-A0A800FHG6-F1
#
_entry.id   AF-A0A800FHG6-F1
#
_cell.length_a   1.000
_cell.length_b   1.000
_cell.length_c   1.000
_cell.angle_alpha   90.00
_cell.angle_beta   90.00
_cell.angle_gamma   90.00
#
_symmetry.space_group_name_H-M   'P 1'
#
loop_
_entity.id
_entity.type
_entity.pdbx_description
1 polymer ?
#
loop_
_entity_poly.entity_id
_entity_poly.type
_entity_poly.pdbx_seq_one_letter_code
_entity_poly.pdbx_strand_id
1 'polypeptide(L)'
;MIETIILILAAFATSILSAVIGMGGGITLLGIMAILIPEGYMVVALHGVIQLVSNSTRTAVYRQHVHGSIIRQFSMGVIPGLGCAALIVFGLIQYFDITSASEFKIDFLKPLIGIYILWFLYLRKKTKLTS
;
A
#
# COMPACT_ATOMS: atom_id res chain seq x y z
N MET A 1 8.96 -11.36 17.48
CA MET A 1 10.38 -11.07 17.17
C MET A 1 10.79 -11.63 15.81
N ILE A 2 10.57 -12.93 15.55
CA ILE A 2 10.89 -13.57 14.27
C ILE A 2 10.12 -12.93 13.09
N GLU A 3 8.80 -12.73 13.24
CA GLU A 3 7.96 -12.10 12.21
C GLU A 3 8.45 -10.70 11.83
N THR A 4 8.84 -9.89 12.81
CA THR A 4 9.37 -8.54 12.59
C THR A 4 10.66 -8.58 11.77
N ILE A 5 11.57 -9.52 12.07
CA ILE A 5 12.81 -9.70 11.29
C ILE A 5 12.46 -10.12 9.86
N ILE A 6 11.54 -11.05 9.67
CA ILE A 6 11.07 -11.48 8.35
C ILE A 6 10.48 -10.30 7.58
N LEU A 7 9.64 -9.48 8.22
CA LEU A 7 9.03 -8.30 7.60
C LEU A 7 10.06 -7.24 7.22
N ILE A 8 11.09 -7.02 8.05
CA ILE A 8 12.19 -6.09 7.74
C ILE A 8 12.96 -6.59 6.50
N LEU A 9 13.35 -7.86 6.48
CA LEU A 9 14.07 -8.45 5.35
C LEU A 9 13.21 -8.45 4.08
N ALA A 10 11.93 -8.80 4.20
CA ALA A 10 10.97 -8.77 3.10
C ALA A 10 10.76 -7.35 2.57
N ALA A 11 10.58 -6.35 3.45
CA ALA A 11 10.43 -4.95 3.07
C ALA A 11 11.68 -4.44 2.32
N PHE A 12 12.87 -4.81 2.78
CA PHE A 12 14.11 -4.46 2.09
C PHE A 12 14.23 -5.13 0.71
N ALA A 13 14.02 -6.44 0.63
CA ALA A 13 14.08 -7.20 -0.62
C ALA A 13 13.02 -6.74 -1.64
N THR A 14 11.80 -6.49 -1.18
CA THR A 14 10.70 -6.01 -2.03
C THR A 14 10.86 -4.56 -2.45
N SER A 15 11.57 -3.73 -1.66
CA SER A 15 11.97 -2.38 -2.09
C SER A 15 12.94 -2.43 -3.28
N ILE A 16 13.93 -3.34 -3.23
CA ILE A 16 14.84 -3.60 -4.37
C ILE A 16 14.05 -4.11 -5.58
N LEU A 17 13.17 -5.08 -5.36
CA LEU A 17 12.30 -5.62 -6.42
C LEU A 17 11.43 -4.52 -7.04
N SER A 18 10.95 -3.58 -6.22
CA SER A 18 10.14 -2.45 -6.66
C SER A 18 10.96 -1.45 -7.49
N ALA A 19 12.26 -1.32 -7.23
CA ALA A 19 13.15 -0.49 -8.04
C ALA A 19 13.39 -1.09 -9.44
N VAL A 20 13.42 -2.43 -9.55
CA VAL A 20 13.67 -3.13 -10.83
C VAL A 20 12.39 -3.34 -11.65
N ILE A 21 11.33 -3.84 -11.02
CA ILE A 21 10.09 -4.29 -11.68
C ILE A 21 8.94 -3.28 -11.52
N GLY A 22 9.09 -2.27 -10.66
CA GLY A 22 8.04 -1.30 -10.36
C GLY A 22 7.01 -1.84 -9.36
N MET A 23 5.72 -1.69 -9.64
CA MET A 23 4.64 -2.02 -8.68
C MET A 23 4.61 -3.48 -8.18
N GLY A 24 5.29 -4.41 -8.86
CA GLY A 24 5.35 -5.82 -8.46
C GLY A 24 5.91 -6.03 -7.05
N GLY A 25 6.94 -5.27 -6.66
CA GLY A 25 7.54 -5.40 -5.33
C GLY A 25 6.55 -5.09 -4.20
N GLY A 26 5.70 -4.08 -4.40
CA GLY A 26 4.67 -3.75 -3.42
C GLY A 26 3.63 -4.84 -3.21
N ILE A 27 3.22 -5.49 -4.28
CA ILE A 27 2.16 -6.50 -4.22
C ILE A 27 2.70 -7.79 -3.63
N THR A 28 3.97 -8.12 -3.90
CA THR A 28 4.68 -9.19 -3.18
C THR A 28 4.73 -8.90 -1.68
N LEU A 29 5.08 -7.67 -1.27
CA LEU A 29 5.11 -7.30 0.15
C LEU A 29 3.72 -7.40 0.79
N LEU A 30 2.68 -6.94 0.08
CA LEU A 30 1.29 -7.02 0.54
C LEU A 30 0.86 -8.48 0.76
N GLY A 31 1.27 -9.40 -0.12
CA GLY A 31 1.03 -10.84 0.05
C GLY A 31 1.75 -11.43 1.27
N ILE A 32 3.03 -11.09 1.46
CA ILE A 32 3.80 -11.53 2.64
C ILE A 32 3.13 -11.02 3.93
N MET A 33 2.73 -9.76 3.96
CA MET A 33 2.04 -9.16 5.11
C MET A 33 0.68 -9.80 5.37
N ALA A 34 -0.10 -10.10 4.34
CA ALA A 34 -1.41 -10.74 4.49
C ALA A 34 -1.33 -12.15 5.12
N ILE A 35 -0.21 -12.85 4.88
CA ILE A 35 0.05 -14.18 5.47
C ILE A 35 0.53 -14.05 6.92
N LEU A 36 1.42 -13.10 7.21
CA LEU A 36 2.09 -12.99 8.51
C LEU A 36 1.32 -12.19 9.56
N ILE A 37 0.53 -11.20 9.15
CA ILE A 37 -0.15 -10.28 10.07
C ILE A 37 -1.61 -10.73 10.23
N PRO A 38 -2.09 -11.02 11.46
CA PRO A 38 -3.48 -11.40 11.73
C PRO A 38 -4.52 -10.34 11.38
N GLU A 39 -4.16 -9.06 11.44
CA GLU A 39 -5.09 -7.93 11.31
C GLU A 39 -4.93 -7.19 9.98
N GLY A 40 -5.97 -7.18 9.15
CA GLY A 40 -5.96 -6.55 7.83
C GLY A 40 -5.72 -5.04 7.85
N TYR A 41 -6.22 -4.32 8.86
CA TYR A 41 -5.96 -2.88 8.99
C TYR A 41 -4.47 -2.59 9.21
N MET A 42 -3.78 -3.45 9.96
CA MET A 42 -2.36 -3.31 10.23
C MET A 42 -1.52 -3.61 8.99
N VAL A 43 -1.98 -4.56 8.15
CA VAL A 43 -1.38 -4.81 6.82
C VAL A 43 -1.41 -3.53 5.97
N VAL A 44 -2.56 -2.87 5.84
CA VAL A 44 -2.70 -1.66 5.01
C VAL A 44 -1.85 -0.52 5.56
N ALA A 45 -1.89 -0.29 6.88
CA ALA A 45 -1.13 0.78 7.53
C ALA A 45 0.40 0.60 7.36
N LEU A 46 0.92 -0.61 7.68
CA LEU A 46 2.34 -0.91 7.55
C LEU A 46 2.80 -0.88 6.09
N HIS A 47 1.99 -1.43 5.18
CA HIS A 47 2.27 -1.36 3.75
C HIS A 47 2.40 0.09 3.27
N GLY A 48 1.48 0.96 3.66
CA GLY A 48 1.50 2.38 3.32
C GLY A 48 2.76 3.10 3.78
N VAL A 49 3.16 2.91 5.04
CA VAL A 49 4.38 3.53 5.59
C VAL A 49 5.64 3.01 4.88
N ILE A 50 5.76 1.70 4.71
CA ILE A 50 6.92 1.10 4.03
C ILE A 50 7.02 1.58 2.58
N GLN A 51 5.88 1.72 1.89
CA GLN A 51 5.86 2.25 0.53
C GLN A 51 6.17 3.72 0.44
N LEU A 52 5.73 4.52 1.41
CA LEU A 52 6.10 5.92 1.49
C LEU A 52 7.62 6.04 1.57
N VAL A 53 8.27 5.29 2.46
CA VAL A 53 9.74 5.30 2.60
C VAL A 53 10.45 4.77 1.35
N SER A 54 10.00 3.65 0.78
CA SER A 54 10.61 3.05 -0.42
C SER A 54 10.53 3.98 -1.63
N ASN A 55 9.34 4.52 -1.92
CA ASN A 55 9.13 5.42 -3.06
C ASN A 55 9.75 6.80 -2.82
N SER A 56 9.80 7.28 -1.58
CA SER A 56 10.50 8.54 -1.25
C SER A 56 12.00 8.42 -1.50
N THR A 57 12.62 7.32 -1.07
CA THR A 57 14.04 7.06 -1.35
C THR A 57 14.32 7.05 -2.85
N ARG A 58 13.47 6.39 -3.65
CA ARG A 58 13.57 6.39 -5.12
C ARG A 58 13.42 7.79 -5.69
N THR A 59 12.43 8.55 -5.23
CA THR A 59 12.17 9.91 -5.69
C THR A 59 13.34 10.83 -5.35
N ALA A 60 13.95 10.69 -4.17
CA ALA A 60 15.11 11.47 -3.74
C ALA A 60 16.37 11.17 -4.57
N VAL A 61 16.62 9.89 -4.88
CA VAL A 61 17.72 9.44 -5.75
C VAL A 61 17.53 9.96 -7.18
N TYR A 62 16.32 9.83 -7.73
CA TYR A 62 16.01 10.25 -9.10
C TYR A 62 15.48 11.69 -9.21
N ARG A 63 15.68 12.55 -8.20
CA ARG A 63 15.04 13.87 -8.12
C ARG A 63 15.22 14.76 -9.34
N GLN A 64 16.33 14.61 -10.06
CA GLN A 64 16.62 15.37 -11.29
C GLN A 64 15.75 14.95 -12.48
N HIS A 65 15.22 13.72 -12.46
CA HIS A 65 14.35 13.15 -13.51
C HIS A 65 12.86 13.24 -13.14
N VAL A 66 12.54 13.88 -12.01
CA VAL A 66 11.18 14.01 -11.53
C VAL A 66 10.47 15.16 -12.24
N HIS A 67 9.37 14.84 -12.91
CA HIS A 67 8.55 15.82 -13.63
C HIS A 67 7.58 16.52 -12.67
N GLY A 68 7.86 17.78 -12.33
CA GLY A 68 7.04 18.56 -11.37
C GLY A 68 5.57 18.74 -11.78
N SER A 69 5.26 18.74 -13.08
CA SER A 69 3.87 18.81 -13.56
C SER A 69 3.04 17.60 -13.09
N ILE A 70 3.64 16.40 -13.07
CA ILE A 70 2.98 15.18 -12.60
C ILE A 70 2.72 15.27 -11.09
N ILE A 71 3.70 15.75 -10.32
CA ILE A 71 3.53 15.96 -8.88
C ILE A 71 2.34 16.89 -8.62
N ARG A 72 2.27 18.04 -9.31
CA ARG A 72 1.18 19.00 -9.09
C ARG A 72 -0.19 18.40 -9.38
N GLN A 73 -0.33 17.70 -10.50
CA GLN A 73 -1.57 17.03 -10.89
C GLN A 73 -1.97 15.94 -9.88
N PHE A 74 -1.00 15.15 -9.41
CA PHE A 74 -1.24 14.11 -8.42
C PHE A 74 -1.59 14.70 -7.05
N SER A 75 -0.88 15.72 -6.58
CA SER A 75 -1.14 16.40 -5.31
C SER A 75 -2.54 17.03 -5.25
N MET A 76 -3.02 17.58 -6.37
CA MET A 76 -4.39 18.11 -6.47
C MET A 76 -5.46 17.03 -6.24
N GLY A 77 -5.18 15.77 -6.59
CA GLY A 77 -6.07 14.64 -6.29
C GLY A 77 -5.84 14.03 -4.90
N VAL A 78 -4.58 13.93 -4.47
CA VAL A 78 -4.21 13.24 -3.22
C VAL A 78 -4.68 14.01 -1.99
N ILE A 79 -4.63 15.35 -1.99
CA ILE A 79 -5.04 16.18 -0.85
C ILE A 79 -6.54 16.02 -0.55
N PRO A 80 -7.47 16.27 -1.52
CA PRO A 80 -8.88 16.05 -1.26
C PRO A 80 -9.20 14.57 -1.06
N GLY A 81 -8.51 13.66 -1.77
CA GLY A 81 -8.68 12.22 -1.57
C GLY A 81 -8.35 11.76 -0.14
N LEU A 82 -7.25 12.26 0.42
CA LEU A 82 -6.87 12.00 1.81
C LEU A 82 -7.89 12.59 2.79
N GLY A 83 -8.36 13.81 2.54
CA GLY A 83 -9.42 14.44 3.34
C GLY A 83 -10.71 13.62 3.34
N CYS A 84 -11.19 13.23 2.16
CA CYS A 84 -12.38 12.38 2.02
C CYS A 84 -12.20 11.02 2.70
N ALA A 85 -11.05 10.37 2.53
CA ALA A 85 -10.77 9.10 3.19
C ALA A 85 -10.76 9.24 4.72
N ALA A 86 -10.13 10.30 5.25
CA ALA A 86 -10.11 10.58 6.68
C ALA A 86 -11.52 10.86 7.23
N LEU A 87 -12.34 11.63 6.52
CA LEU A 87 -13.73 11.88 6.90
C LEU A 87 -14.57 10.61 6.92
N ILE A 88 -14.43 9.74 5.91
CA ILE A 88 -15.13 8.45 5.84
C ILE A 88 -14.71 7.56 7.01
N VAL A 89 -13.41 7.43 7.27
CA VAL A 89 -12.89 6.59 8.37
C VAL A 89 -13.35 7.13 9.72
N PHE A 90 -13.25 8.44 9.96
CA PHE A 90 -13.72 9.06 11.21
C PHE A 90 -15.24 8.91 11.38
N GLY A 91 -16.01 9.10 10.32
CA GLY A 91 -17.47 8.91 10.33
C GLY A 91 -17.86 7.45 10.62
N LEU A 92 -17.15 6.47 10.05
CA LEU A 92 -17.35 5.05 10.35
C LEU A 92 -17.05 4.72 11.82
N ILE A 93 -15.92 5.23 12.35
CA ILE A 93 -15.53 5.03 13.76
C ILE A 93 -16.63 5.55 14.70
N GLN A 94 -17.14 6.76 14.45
CA GLN A 94 -18.22 7.36 15.24
C GLN A 94 -19.55 6.60 15.09
N TYR A 95 -19.89 6.16 13.87
CA TYR A 95 -21.16 5.48 13.60
C TYR A 95 -21.25 4.10 14.27
N PHE A 96 -20.13 3.37 14.34
CA PHE A 96 -20.10 2.02 14.91
C PHE A 96 -19.71 1.99 16.42
N ASP A 97 -19.55 3.15 17.06
CA ASP A 97 -19.12 3.30 18.48
C ASP A 97 -17.86 2.49 18.82
N ILE A 98 -16.93 2.44 17.86
CA ILE A 98 -15.72 1.63 17.98
C ILE A 98 -14.60 2.53 18.47
N THR A 99 -14.01 2.20 19.62
CA THR A 99 -12.92 3.00 20.22
C THR A 99 -11.64 2.99 19.37
N SER A 100 -11.46 1.96 18.53
CA SER A 100 -10.31 1.78 17.65
C SER A 100 -10.62 0.81 16.50
N ALA A 101 -10.04 1.01 15.31
CA ALA A 101 -10.23 0.13 14.15
C ALA A 101 -9.89 -1.37 14.41
N SER A 102 -9.22 -1.66 15.53
CA SER A 102 -8.91 -3.00 16.03
C SER A 102 -10.10 -3.79 16.59
N GLU A 103 -11.24 -3.16 16.89
CA GLU A 103 -12.43 -3.83 17.44
C GLU A 103 -13.44 -4.29 16.37
N PHE A 104 -13.13 -4.04 15.09
CA PHE A 104 -13.93 -4.55 13.97
C PHE A 104 -13.82 -6.09 13.90
N LYS A 105 -14.76 -6.79 14.54
CA LYS A 105 -14.77 -8.26 14.69
C LYS A 105 -14.81 -9.04 13.37
N ILE A 106 -15.11 -8.37 12.25
CA ILE A 106 -15.10 -8.94 10.91
C ILE A 106 -14.00 -8.25 10.09
N ASP A 107 -12.86 -8.92 9.95
CA ASP A 107 -11.72 -8.41 9.20
C ASP A 107 -11.92 -8.57 7.68
N PHE A 108 -12.79 -7.74 7.11
CA PHE A 108 -13.07 -7.69 5.66
C PHE A 108 -11.85 -7.28 4.83
N LEU A 109 -10.86 -6.63 5.45
CA LEU A 109 -9.70 -6.08 4.75
C LEU A 109 -8.83 -7.21 4.17
N LYS A 110 -8.65 -8.30 4.91
CA LYS A 110 -7.84 -9.44 4.45
C LYS A 110 -8.40 -10.13 3.20
N PRO A 111 -9.67 -10.55 3.15
CA PRO A 111 -10.28 -11.07 1.92
C PRO A 111 -10.17 -10.08 0.76
N LEU A 112 -10.38 -8.78 1.03
CA LEU A 112 -10.26 -7.74 0.00
C LEU A 112 -8.83 -7.63 -0.56
N ILE A 113 -7.82 -7.68 0.31
CA ILE A 113 -6.40 -7.74 -0.07
C ILE A 113 -6.13 -8.99 -0.93
N GLY A 114 -6.64 -10.15 -0.54
CA GLY A 114 -6.49 -11.40 -1.30
C GLY A 114 -7.11 -11.31 -2.70
N ILE A 115 -8.34 -10.79 -2.80
CA ILE A 115 -9.02 -10.54 -4.08
C ILE A 115 -8.20 -9.58 -4.94
N TYR A 116 -7.69 -8.49 -4.35
CA TYR A 116 -6.84 -7.53 -5.04
C TYR A 116 -5.56 -8.17 -5.60
N ILE A 117 -4.87 -9.00 -4.80
CA ILE A 117 -3.66 -9.71 -5.23
C ILE A 117 -3.97 -10.65 -6.39
N LEU A 118 -5.02 -11.45 -6.28
CA LEU A 118 -5.42 -12.40 -7.33
C LEU A 118 -5.82 -11.68 -8.61
N TRP A 119 -6.62 -10.61 -8.51
CA TRP A 119 -7.00 -9.78 -9.64
C TRP A 119 -5.77 -9.17 -10.31
N PHE A 120 -4.84 -8.62 -9.54
CA PHE A 120 -3.64 -8.03 -10.08
C PHE A 120 -2.74 -9.05 -10.80
N LEU A 121 -2.61 -10.25 -10.24
CA LEU A 121 -1.73 -11.29 -10.78
C LEU A 121 -2.29 -11.94 -12.05
N TYR A 122 -3.60 -12.21 -12.09
CA TYR A 122 -4.22 -13.00 -13.15
C TYR A 122 -5.06 -12.19 -14.13
N LEU A 123 -5.73 -11.14 -13.68
CA LEU A 123 -6.73 -10.40 -14.49
C LEU A 123 -6.20 -9.09 -15.06
N ARG A 124 -5.11 -8.53 -14.50
CA ARG A 124 -4.51 -7.31 -15.03
C ARG A 124 -3.87 -7.57 -16.39
N LYS A 125 -4.54 -7.15 -17.47
CA LYS A 125 -3.96 -7.15 -18.82
C LYS A 125 -2.67 -6.32 -18.83
N LYS A 126 -1.58 -6.91 -19.31
CA LYS A 126 -0.35 -6.16 -19.61
C LYS A 126 -0.63 -5.28 -20.82
N THR A 127 -0.71 -3.97 -20.62
CA THR A 127 -0.81 -3.02 -21.73
C THR A 127 0.42 -3.21 -22.61
N LYS A 128 0.22 -3.69 -23.85
CA LYS A 128 1.28 -3.68 -24.86
C LYS A 128 1.52 -2.21 -25.21
N LEU A 129 2.66 -1.67 -24.79
CA LEU A 129 3.16 -0.41 -25.32
C LEU A 129 3.48 -0.67 -26.79
N THR A 130 2.60 -0.25 -27.69
CA THR A 130 2.93 -0.11 -29.10
C THR A 130 3.98 1.00 -29.19
N SER A 131 5.20 0.60 -29.54
CA SER A 131 6.33 1.48 -29.84
C SER A 131 6.03 2.44 -30.98
#